data_AF-A0A8D2QDA3-F1
#
_entry.id   AF-A0A8D2QDA3-F1
#
_cell.length_a   1.000
_cell.length_b   1.000
_cell.length_c   1.000
_cell.angle_alpha   90.00
_cell.angle_beta   90.00
_cell.angle_gamma   90.00
#
_symmetry.space_group_name_H-M   'P 1'
#
loop_
_entity.id
_entity.type
_entity.pdbx_description
1 polymer ?
#
loop_
_entity_poly.entity_id
_entity_poly.type
_entity_poly.pdbx_seq_one_letter_code
_entity_poly.pdbx_strand_id
1 'polypeptide(L)'
;MFPKWIPNNVKTAVCDIPPRGLKMAVTFIGNSTAIQELFKRISEQFTAMFRRKAFLHWYTGEGMDEMEFTEAESNMNDLVSEYQQYQDATAEEEEDFGEEAEEEA
;
A
#
# COMPACT_ATOMS: atom_id res chain seq x y z
N MET A 1 -9.77 6.45 -11.53
CA MET A 1 -10.49 5.35 -12.22
C MET A 1 -10.99 4.39 -11.15
N PHE A 2 -12.19 3.82 -11.29
CA PHE A 2 -12.70 2.79 -10.38
C PHE A 2 -12.58 1.42 -11.05
N PRO A 3 -12.08 0.37 -10.36
CA PRO A 3 -11.96 -0.96 -10.94
C PRO A 3 -13.35 -1.48 -11.35
N LYS A 4 -13.44 -2.06 -12.54
CA LYS A 4 -14.72 -2.55 -13.11
C LYS A 4 -15.18 -3.86 -12.48
N TRP A 5 -14.24 -4.65 -11.97
CA TRP A 5 -14.48 -5.96 -11.36
C TRP A 5 -14.98 -5.87 -9.90
N ILE A 6 -14.89 -4.70 -9.25
CA ILE A 6 -15.53 -4.45 -7.94
C ILE A 6 -16.78 -3.57 -8.11
N PRO A 7 -17.99 -4.15 -8.24
CA PRO A 7 -19.21 -3.38 -8.30
C PRO A 7 -19.50 -2.70 -6.95
N ASN A 8 -20.11 -1.51 -7.00
CA ASN A 8 -20.51 -0.76 -5.79
C ASN A 8 -19.38 -0.50 -4.78
N ASN A 9 -18.15 -0.29 -5.27
CA ASN A 9 -16.93 -0.07 -4.49
C ASN A 9 -16.83 1.28 -3.75
N VAL A 10 -17.85 2.14 -3.87
CA VAL A 10 -17.97 3.38 -3.10
C VAL A 10 -19.11 3.23 -2.10
N LYS A 11 -18.79 3.34 -0.81
CA LYS A 11 -19.77 3.37 0.28
C LYS A 11 -19.80 4.76 0.89
N THR A 12 -20.99 5.19 1.29
CA THR A 12 -21.20 6.50 1.92
C THR A 12 -21.93 6.30 3.24
N ALA A 13 -21.56 7.10 4.24
CA ALA A 13 -22.21 7.14 5.55
C ALA A 13 -22.41 8.60 5.95
N VAL A 14 -23.52 8.87 6.65
CA VAL A 14 -23.88 10.21 7.12
C VAL A 14 -23.94 10.17 8.64
N CYS A 15 -23.34 11.17 9.28
CA CYS A 15 -23.34 11.34 10.73
C CYS A 15 -24.03 12.66 11.09
N ASP A 16 -25.01 12.61 11.99
CA ASP A 16 -25.80 13.78 12.40
C ASP A 16 -25.02 14.73 13.32
N ILE A 17 -23.92 14.26 13.93
CA ILE A 17 -23.10 15.05 14.86
C ILE A 17 -21.88 15.58 14.09
N PRO A 18 -21.83 16.89 13.77
CA PRO A 18 -20.70 17.47 13.07
C PRO A 18 -19.49 17.65 13.99
N PRO A 19 -18.27 17.76 13.43
CA PRO A 19 -17.09 18.10 14.21
C PRO A 19 -17.19 19.53 14.78
N ARG A 20 -16.50 19.75 15.91
CA ARG A 20 -16.55 21.03 16.63
C ARG A 20 -16.13 22.19 15.73
N GLY A 21 -16.96 23.25 15.69
CA GLY A 21 -16.66 24.49 14.97
C GLY A 21 -16.99 24.46 13.48
N LEU A 22 -17.52 23.36 12.95
CA LEU A 22 -17.94 23.22 11.55
C LEU A 22 -19.42 22.87 11.47
N LYS A 23 -20.09 23.34 10.41
CA LYS A 23 -21.50 23.00 10.14
C LYS A 23 -21.64 21.67 9.39
N MET A 24 -20.65 21.33 8.58
CA MET A 24 -20.57 20.10 7.79
C MET A 24 -19.11 19.74 7.58
N ALA A 25 -18.82 18.45 7.44
CA ALA A 25 -17.51 17.94 7.07
C ALA A 25 -17.68 16.65 6.25
N VAL A 26 -16.65 16.33 5.47
CA VAL A 26 -16.56 15.07 4.71
C VAL A 26 -15.16 14.51 4.93
N THR A 27 -15.09 13.21 5.22
CA THR A 27 -13.84 12.45 5.27
C THR A 27 -13.89 11.39 4.18
N PHE A 28 -12.87 11.37 3.32
CA PHE A 28 -12.74 10.37 2.26
C PHE A 28 -11.64 9.38 2.63
N ILE A 29 -11.98 8.09 2.58
CA ILE A 29 -11.02 6.99 2.73
C ILE A 29 -11.07 6.23 1.41
N GLY A 30 -9.99 6.31 0.65
CA GLY A 30 -9.85 5.62 -0.63
C GLY A 30 -8.67 4.66 -0.59
N ASN A 31 -8.92 3.38 -0.89
CA ASN A 31 -7.86 2.45 -1.24
C ASN A 31 -7.61 2.56 -2.75
N SER A 32 -6.46 3.11 -3.14
CA SER A 32 -6.12 3.38 -4.53
C SER A 32 -4.74 2.84 -4.84
N THR A 33 -4.58 2.19 -6.00
CA THR A 33 -3.28 1.73 -6.51
C THR A 33 -2.28 2.87 -6.66
N ALA A 34 -2.73 4.13 -6.76
CA ALA A 34 -1.86 5.32 -6.78
C ALA A 34 -0.99 5.46 -5.53
N ILE A 35 -1.33 4.79 -4.41
CA ILE A 35 -0.49 4.77 -3.21
C ILE A 35 0.90 4.19 -3.49
N GLN A 36 1.05 3.37 -4.54
CA GLN A 36 2.34 2.85 -4.97
C GLN A 36 3.39 3.94 -5.24
N GLU A 37 2.97 5.14 -5.68
CA GLU A 37 3.88 6.27 -5.92
C GLU A 37 4.54 6.77 -4.63
N LEU A 38 3.80 6.73 -3.52
CA LEU A 38 4.31 7.07 -2.21
C LEU A 38 5.38 6.06 -1.77
N PHE A 39 5.10 4.75 -1.93
CA PHE A 39 6.03 3.69 -1.59
C PHE A 39 7.28 3.71 -2.48
N LYS A 40 7.13 3.91 -3.80
CA LYS A 40 8.26 4.10 -4.73
C LYS A 40 9.20 5.21 -4.27
N ARG A 41 8.65 6.37 -3.86
CA ARG A 41 9.45 7.49 -3.36
C ARG A 41 10.24 7.14 -2.10
N ILE A 42 9.64 6.38 -1.18
CA ILE A 42 10.32 5.93 0.05
C ILE A 42 11.40 4.90 -0.30
N SER A 43 11.08 3.94 -1.16
CA SER A 43 12.02 2.92 -1.66
C SER A 43 13.25 3.57 -2.29
N GLU A 44 13.09 4.53 -3.20
CA GLU A 44 14.19 5.25 -3.84
C GLU A 44 15.12 5.94 -2.84
N GLN A 45 14.56 6.60 -1.82
CA GLN A 45 15.34 7.25 -0.77
C GLN A 45 16.07 6.22 0.11
N PHE A 46 15.38 5.15 0.47
CA PHE A 46 15.95 4.04 1.22
C PHE A 46 17.13 3.43 0.47
N THR A 47 16.93 3.00 -0.78
CA THR A 47 17.96 2.43 -1.63
C THR A 47 19.17 3.36 -1.77
N ALA A 48 18.96 4.67 -1.92
CA ALA A 48 20.05 5.65 -2.01
C ALA A 48 20.91 5.72 -0.75
N MET A 49 20.28 5.61 0.43
CA MET A 49 20.96 5.62 1.72
C MET A 49 21.63 4.28 2.03
N PHE A 50 20.90 3.19 1.81
CA PHE A 50 21.33 1.82 2.12
C PHE A 50 22.51 1.38 1.24
N ARG A 51 22.52 1.74 -0.05
CA ARG A 51 23.68 1.51 -0.94
C ARG A 51 24.98 2.13 -0.44
N ARG A 52 24.90 3.22 0.35
CA ARG A 52 26.06 3.89 0.95
C ARG A 52 26.34 3.42 2.37
N LYS A 53 25.54 2.48 2.89
CA LYS A 53 25.50 2.06 4.29
C LYS A 53 25.44 3.24 5.26
N ALA A 54 24.77 4.32 4.85
CA ALA A 54 24.69 5.54 5.63
C ALA A 54 23.84 5.29 6.88
N PHE A 55 24.37 5.66 8.06
CA PHE A 55 23.72 5.48 9.36
C PHE A 55 23.38 4.03 9.76
N LEU A 56 23.82 3.02 9.00
CA LEU A 56 23.48 1.61 9.24
C LEU A 56 23.93 1.12 10.63
N HIS A 57 25.09 1.58 11.11
CA HIS A 57 25.65 1.17 12.40
C HIS A 57 24.76 1.49 13.62
N TRP A 58 23.86 2.46 13.52
CA TRP A 58 22.90 2.77 14.59
C TRP A 58 21.87 1.65 14.79
N TYR A 59 21.55 0.93 13.71
CA TYR A 59 20.58 -0.16 13.74
C TYR A 59 21.27 -1.48 14.04
N THR A 60 22.40 -1.75 13.40
CA THR A 60 23.17 -2.99 13.67
C THR A 60 23.78 -3.00 15.07
N GLY A 61 24.05 -1.82 15.65
CA GLY A 61 24.49 -1.68 17.04
C GLY A 61 23.44 -2.11 18.07
N GLU A 62 22.16 -2.06 17.71
CA GLU A 62 21.04 -2.50 18.54
C GLU A 62 20.67 -3.99 18.27
N GLY A 63 21.41 -4.67 17.40
CA GLY A 63 21.25 -6.11 17.13
C GLY A 63 20.52 -6.46 15.83
N MET A 64 20.19 -5.48 14.99
CA MET A 64 19.58 -5.70 13.68
C MET A 64 20.61 -6.25 12.67
N ASP A 65 20.23 -7.19 11.80
CA ASP A 65 21.10 -7.71 10.74
C ASP A 65 20.93 -6.92 9.43
N GLU A 66 22.01 -6.78 8.65
CA GLU A 66 21.95 -6.08 7.36
C GLU A 66 21.02 -6.80 6.36
N MET A 67 20.83 -8.11 6.50
CA MET A 67 19.89 -8.90 5.71
C MET A 67 18.44 -8.46 5.96
N GLU A 68 18.08 -8.07 7.18
CA GLU A 68 16.71 -7.62 7.51
C GLU A 68 16.33 -6.33 6.74
N PHE A 69 17.31 -5.47 6.43
CA PHE A 69 17.11 -4.30 5.56
C PHE A 69 16.83 -4.70 4.11
N THR A 70 17.50 -5.74 3.63
CA THR A 70 17.34 -6.24 2.25
C THR A 70 15.99 -6.95 2.10
N GLU A 71 15.57 -7.70 3.12
CA GLU A 71 14.23 -8.29 3.19
C GLU A 71 13.15 -7.21 3.19
N ALA A 72 13.28 -6.18 4.03
CA ALA A 72 12.33 -5.07 4.05
C ALA A 72 12.25 -4.31 2.71
N GLU A 73 13.39 -4.12 2.02
CA GLU A 73 13.43 -3.53 0.68
C GLU A 73 12.70 -4.41 -0.36
N SER A 74 12.92 -5.73 -0.31
CA SER A 74 12.23 -6.69 -1.18
C SER A 74 10.72 -6.63 -0.96
N ASN A 75 10.26 -6.77 0.28
CA ASN A 75 8.83 -6.76 0.61
C ASN A 75 8.15 -5.45 0.17
N MET A 76 8.85 -4.31 0.26
CA MET A 76 8.31 -3.03 -0.23
C MET A 76 8.16 -3.03 -1.75
N ASN A 77 9.12 -3.59 -2.48
CA ASN A 77 9.06 -3.69 -3.94
C ASN A 77 7.98 -4.68 -4.42
N ASP A 78 7.77 -5.76 -3.67
CA ASP A 78 6.71 -6.74 -3.93
C ASP A 78 5.34 -6.07 -3.75
N LEU A 79 5.11 -5.34 -2.64
CA LEU A 79 3.89 -4.57 -2.42
C LEU A 79 3.61 -3.55 -3.54
N VAL A 80 4.65 -2.85 -4.00
CA VAL A 80 4.53 -1.93 -5.14
C VAL A 80 4.11 -2.67 -6.41
N SER A 81 4.63 -3.87 -6.62
CA SER A 81 4.33 -4.70 -7.79
C SER A 81 2.90 -5.23 -7.76
N GLU A 82 2.40 -5.66 -6.59
CA GLU A 82 1.00 -6.06 -6.39
C GLU A 82 0.03 -4.93 -6.77
N TYR A 83 0.28 -3.69 -6.31
CA TYR A 83 -0.54 -2.55 -6.70
C TYR A 83 -0.52 -2.27 -8.20
N GLN A 84 0.64 -2.47 -8.85
CA GLN A 84 0.76 -2.30 -10.29
C GLN A 84 -0.05 -3.36 -11.05
N GLN A 85 0.01 -4.63 -10.60
CA GLN A 85 -0.76 -5.72 -11.19
C GLN A 85 -2.26 -5.43 -11.18
N TYR A 86 -2.83 -5.02 -10.04
CA TYR A 86 -4.25 -4.68 -9.94
C TYR A 86 -4.64 -3.39 -10.69
N GLN A 87 -3.69 -2.48 -10.90
CA GLN A 87 -3.94 -1.27 -11.68
C GLN A 87 -4.13 -1.58 -13.17
N ASP A 88 -3.36 -2.53 -13.68
CA ASP A 88 -3.36 -2.94 -15.08
C ASP A 88 -4.41 -4.02 -15.37
N ALA A 89 -4.89 -4.73 -14.34
CA ALA A 89 -5.89 -5.77 -14.45
C ALA A 89 -7.20 -5.28 -15.10
N THR A 90 -7.68 -6.04 -16.08
CA THR A 90 -8.97 -5.83 -16.73
C THR A 90 -10.00 -6.85 -16.25
N ALA A 91 -11.29 -6.50 -16.34
CA ALA A 91 -12.39 -7.35 -15.84
C ALA A 91 -12.56 -8.70 -16.57
N GLU A 92 -11.79 -8.95 -17.63
CA GLU A 92 -11.81 -10.21 -18.40
C GLU A 92 -10.69 -11.18 -17.98
N GLU A 93 -9.74 -10.75 -17.14
CA GLU A 93 -8.53 -11.52 -16.79
C GLU A 93 -8.65 -12.27 -15.43
N GLU A 94 -9.82 -12.25 -14.79
CA GLU A 94 -10.03 -12.68 -13.39
C GLU A 94 -10.68 -14.06 -13.18
N GLU A 95 -10.98 -14.86 -14.20
CA GLU A 95 -11.46 -16.24 -13.98
C GLU A 95 -10.41 -17.15 -13.29
N ASP A 96 -9.15 -16.71 -13.13
CA ASP A 96 -8.02 -17.53 -12.63
C ASP A 96 -7.48 -17.14 -11.24
N PHE A 97 -7.91 -16.01 -10.66
CA PHE A 97 -7.29 -15.47 -9.42
C PHE A 97 -8.14 -15.60 -8.14
N GLY A 98 -9.29 -16.29 -8.21
CA GLY A 98 -10.30 -16.29 -7.16
C GLY A 98 -10.19 -17.34 -6.04
N GLU A 99 -9.21 -18.26 -6.06
CA GLU A 99 -9.22 -19.42 -5.15
C GLU A 99 -8.40 -19.29 -3.85
N GLU A 100 -7.53 -18.28 -3.66
CA GLU A 100 -6.63 -18.27 -2.49
C GLU A 100 -7.15 -17.54 -1.23
N ALA A 101 -8.37 -16.98 -1.22
CA ALA A 101 -8.87 -16.17 -0.10
C ALA A 101 -9.98 -16.81 0.76
N GLU A 102 -10.46 -18.02 0.45
CA GLU A 102 -11.60 -18.64 1.17
C GLU A 102 -11.23 -19.69 2.24
N GLU A 103 -9.97 -20.08 2.40
CA GLU A 103 -9.54 -20.93 3.54
C GLU A 103 -8.94 -20.07 4.66
N GLU A 104 -9.76 -19.43 5.49
CA GLU A 104 -9.57 -19.23 6.95
C GLU A 104 -10.76 -18.43 7.52
N ALA A 105 -11.87 -19.12 7.82
CA ALA A 105 -12.98 -18.62 8.65
C ALA A 105 -13.62 -19.75 9.48
#